data_AF-A0A9D1AVC5-F1
#
_entry.id   AF-A0A9D1AVC5-F1
#
_cell.length_a   1.000
_cell.length_b   1.000
_cell.length_c   1.000
_cell.angle_alpha   90.00
_cell.angle_beta   90.00
_cell.angle_gamma   90.00
#
_symmetry.space_group_name_H-M   'P 1'
#
loop_
_entity.id
_entity.type
_entity.pdbx_description
1 polymer ?
#
loop_
_entity_poly.entity_id
_entity_poly.type
_entity_poly.pdbx_seq_one_letter_code
_entity_poly.pdbx_strand_id
1 'polypeptide(L)'
;MAPVWMLPLALSMGGCSRELQDPAPLIDSPFTSWTDQVTSRIRAGLPGARVREGSFWYLKQEDCGPIVLENGTCHGAHPASPYGMFDYPEDAEASDEILDYDLDQHEALLFVGHTPPESRYFSFNHHQYRKAMPDGSERITFATMAPAMHLLELSTASSLLAPGEMRDLSEVVWQDYTVVIFTANQTTADRLRGLLTPILVEAGYSPDIINVHTIALANQADHDALIASGMDPSDVFTLNMGYGPGTDTYNVVMRVAATLDPEDPYLFPETINAATFKIAFEDPPGYDPFPWPVFPPPDETGEEQARRVRSAQEAVFRALQEQIIPPELQTVEVETFREPQKTGAECINLLDSCGANNDDARYHRSSQRFYIPEPHDPASVFLVGINHTKVAKLDPGAPQITYMSLTLNNFTRGFGVRTRLDHELEGSLEYWFDPEDLPEDFNLGKDELDSIYVVQFARDCSVFNWEDRYGAPNPYCVEFDDGIVGICPLDKFWFTERVYLNQTSGTAPAQTSVYPPLTLGVGPSISFVDAGLAVGGWTLSDPPQPAPSEGYWCSPGGGG
;
A
#
# COMPACT_ATOMS: atom_id res chain seq x y z
N MET A 1 -59.03 -9.69 45.99
CA MET A 1 -58.09 -8.92 45.15
C MET A 1 -56.69 -9.26 45.63
N ALA A 2 -55.98 -10.09 44.88
CA ALA A 2 -54.62 -10.54 45.18
C ALA A 2 -53.68 -9.99 44.10
N PRO A 3 -52.47 -9.51 44.45
CA PRO A 3 -51.56 -8.94 43.48
C PRO A 3 -50.81 -10.05 42.71
N VAL A 4 -50.66 -9.79 41.42
CA VAL A 4 -49.91 -10.60 40.45
C VAL A 4 -48.42 -10.34 40.64
N TRP A 5 -47.64 -11.42 40.80
CA TRP A 5 -46.18 -11.38 40.79
C TRP A 5 -45.68 -11.48 39.34
N MET A 6 -44.86 -10.52 38.90
CA MET A 6 -44.04 -10.65 37.69
C MET A 6 -42.66 -11.18 38.10
N LEU A 7 -42.24 -12.30 37.52
CA LEU A 7 -40.86 -12.78 37.52
C LEU A 7 -40.15 -12.27 36.26
N PRO A 8 -38.95 -11.67 36.35
CA PRO A 8 -38.12 -11.46 35.18
C PRO A 8 -37.37 -12.75 34.84
N LEU A 9 -37.51 -13.21 33.60
CA LEU A 9 -36.60 -14.17 32.98
C LEU A 9 -35.27 -13.47 32.72
N ALA A 10 -34.22 -13.89 33.41
CA ALA A 10 -32.84 -13.57 33.04
C ALA A 10 -32.38 -14.61 32.00
N LEU A 11 -32.17 -14.16 30.76
CA LEU A 11 -31.40 -14.89 29.75
C LEU A 11 -29.92 -14.63 30.02
N SER A 12 -29.18 -15.66 30.45
CA SER A 12 -27.72 -15.61 30.48
C SER A 12 -27.21 -15.82 29.06
N MET A 13 -26.57 -14.81 28.47
CA MET A 13 -25.73 -15.00 27.29
C MET A 13 -24.27 -14.97 27.75
N GLY A 14 -23.52 -16.03 27.44
CA GLY A 14 -22.11 -16.15 27.76
C GLY A 14 -21.29 -15.20 26.89
N GLY A 15 -20.40 -14.43 27.53
CA GLY A 15 -19.48 -13.53 26.86
C GLY A 15 -18.10 -14.17 26.65
N CYS A 16 -17.57 -14.03 25.44
CA CYS A 16 -16.15 -14.14 25.17
C CYS A 16 -15.46 -12.86 25.65
N SER A 17 -14.76 -12.92 26.79
CA SER A 17 -13.81 -11.87 27.18
C SER A 17 -12.43 -12.25 26.63
N ARG A 18 -11.97 -11.54 25.60
CA ARG A 18 -10.52 -11.43 25.37
C ARG A 18 -10.10 -10.18 26.13
N GLU A 19 -9.53 -10.39 27.31
CA GLU A 19 -8.86 -9.35 28.09
C GLU A 19 -7.91 -8.63 27.12
N LEU A 20 -8.16 -7.33 26.87
CA LEU A 20 -7.20 -6.48 26.18
C LEU A 20 -5.95 -6.53 27.06
N GLN A 21 -4.98 -7.36 26.69
CA GLN A 21 -3.65 -7.27 27.27
C GLN A 21 -3.22 -5.82 27.16
N ASP A 22 -2.64 -5.27 28.22
CA ASP A 22 -1.99 -3.97 28.17
C ASP A 22 -1.22 -3.91 26.85
N PRO A 23 -1.44 -2.87 26.01
CA PRO A 23 -0.79 -2.80 24.72
C PRO A 23 0.69 -3.02 24.97
N ALA A 24 1.28 -3.98 24.24
CA ALA A 24 2.71 -4.13 24.25
C ALA A 24 3.28 -2.72 24.05
N PRO A 25 4.30 -2.30 24.85
CA PRO A 25 4.87 -0.97 24.69
C PRO A 25 5.13 -0.75 23.21
N LEU A 26 4.66 0.38 22.67
CA LEU A 26 5.01 0.86 21.33
C LEU A 26 6.49 0.55 21.13
N ILE A 27 6.82 -0.20 20.08
CA ILE A 27 8.16 -0.74 19.86
C ILE A 27 9.16 0.42 19.99
N ASP A 28 9.84 0.45 21.12
CA ASP A 28 10.42 1.66 21.72
C ASP A 28 11.80 2.02 21.12
N SER A 29 12.09 1.57 19.90
CA SER A 29 13.33 1.93 19.22
C SER A 29 13.20 1.76 17.71
N PRO A 30 13.40 2.82 16.92
CA PRO A 30 14.06 2.70 15.63
C PRO A 30 15.09 1.56 15.59
N PHE A 31 14.97 0.65 14.62
CA PHE A 31 15.92 -0.46 14.46
C PHE A 31 17.06 0.00 13.56
N THR A 32 18.27 0.16 14.11
CA THR A 32 19.51 0.18 13.33
C THR A 32 20.70 -0.24 14.15
N SER A 33 21.19 -1.44 13.87
CA SER A 33 22.53 -1.86 14.29
C SER A 33 23.15 -2.88 13.33
N TRP A 34 22.53 -3.13 12.17
CA TRP A 34 23.06 -4.12 11.24
C TRP A 34 24.46 -3.73 10.83
N THR A 35 25.43 -4.58 11.19
CA THR A 35 26.84 -4.28 11.09
C THR A 35 27.52 -5.40 10.33
N ASP A 36 28.10 -5.02 9.20
CA ASP A 36 28.97 -5.83 8.37
C ASP A 36 30.24 -5.02 8.04
N GLN A 37 31.07 -5.53 7.14
CA GLN A 37 32.28 -4.82 6.73
C GLN A 37 31.94 -3.47 6.06
N VAL A 38 30.94 -3.40 5.18
CA VAL A 38 30.62 -2.17 4.42
C VAL A 38 30.06 -1.09 5.34
N THR A 39 29.03 -1.41 6.11
CA THR A 39 28.37 -0.49 7.05
C THR A 39 29.32 -0.06 8.17
N SER A 40 30.20 -0.94 8.67
CA SER A 40 31.25 -0.54 9.62
C SER A 40 32.18 0.52 9.05
N ARG A 41 32.53 0.42 7.76
CA ARG A 41 33.41 1.39 7.09
C ARG A 41 32.72 2.74 6.90
N ILE A 42 31.44 2.73 6.57
CA ILE A 42 30.62 3.94 6.46
C ILE A 42 30.48 4.61 7.84
N ARG A 43 30.16 3.85 8.90
CA ARG A 43 30.09 4.36 10.29
C ARG A 43 31.40 4.96 10.79
N ALA A 44 32.54 4.39 10.37
CA ALA A 44 33.85 4.94 10.68
C ALA A 44 34.13 6.29 10.00
N GLY A 45 33.27 6.70 9.06
CA GLY A 45 33.31 7.97 8.35
C GLY A 45 33.70 7.81 6.88
N LEU A 46 33.21 8.73 6.06
CA LEU A 46 33.57 8.87 4.66
C LEU A 46 34.44 10.13 4.49
N PRO A 47 35.56 10.08 3.73
CA PRO A 47 36.43 11.23 3.54
C PRO A 47 35.68 12.47 3.05
N GLY A 48 35.78 13.57 3.80
CA GLY A 48 35.15 14.86 3.44
C GLY A 48 33.63 14.89 3.57
N ALA A 49 33.04 13.94 4.28
CA ALA A 49 31.61 13.89 4.52
C ALA A 49 31.28 13.65 6.00
N ARG A 50 30.22 14.31 6.47
CA ARG A 50 29.53 13.97 7.70
C ARG A 50 28.57 12.81 7.41
N VAL A 51 28.69 11.75 8.19
CA VAL A 51 27.84 10.56 8.11
C VAL A 51 26.99 10.52 9.37
N ARG A 52 25.67 10.48 9.20
CA ARG A 52 24.72 10.25 10.30
C ARG A 52 23.96 8.96 10.01
N GLU A 53 23.99 8.03 10.95
CA GLU A 53 23.20 6.81 10.86
C GLU A 53 21.72 7.14 11.15
N GLY A 54 20.83 6.61 10.33
CA GLY A 54 19.39 6.67 10.54
C GLY A 54 18.88 5.38 11.14
N SER A 55 17.58 5.14 10.98
CA SER A 55 16.88 3.95 11.44
C SER A 55 15.81 3.49 10.47
N PHE A 56 15.25 2.30 10.70
CA PHE A 56 14.01 1.86 10.06
C PHE A 56 12.87 1.82 11.05
N TRP A 57 11.71 2.24 10.58
CA TRP A 57 10.43 1.90 11.17
C TRP A 57 9.68 1.01 10.19
N TYR A 58 9.17 -0.11 10.67
CA TYR A 58 8.46 -1.06 9.84
C TYR A 58 7.09 -1.30 10.45
N LEU A 59 6.08 -0.69 9.84
CA LEU A 59 4.74 -0.64 10.40
C LEU A 59 3.91 -1.83 9.91
N LYS A 60 3.56 -2.73 10.83
CA LYS A 60 2.64 -3.85 10.60
C LYS A 60 1.21 -3.44 10.96
N GLN A 61 0.25 -4.27 10.52
CA GLN A 61 -1.15 -4.07 10.88
C GLN A 61 -1.39 -4.15 12.39
N GLU A 62 -0.62 -4.97 13.10
CA GLU A 62 -0.74 -5.16 14.55
C GLU A 62 -0.32 -3.91 15.33
N ASP A 63 0.61 -3.13 14.77
CA ASP A 63 1.09 -1.87 15.36
C ASP A 63 0.04 -0.76 15.26
N CYS A 64 -0.97 -0.91 14.39
CA CYS A 64 -2.01 0.08 14.19
C CYS A 64 -2.93 0.26 15.40
N GLY A 65 -3.02 -0.71 16.31
CA GLY A 65 -3.90 -0.60 17.48
C GLY A 65 -3.58 0.63 18.33
N PRO A 66 -2.38 0.70 18.93
CA PRO A 66 -1.92 1.87 19.68
C PRO A 66 -1.97 3.17 18.87
N ILE A 67 -1.51 3.15 17.62
CA ILE A 67 -1.44 4.36 16.78
C ILE A 67 -2.85 4.90 16.47
N VAL A 68 -3.83 4.05 16.19
CA VAL A 68 -5.23 4.47 15.98
C VAL A 68 -5.84 5.02 17.27
N LEU A 69 -5.49 4.49 18.44
CA LEU A 69 -5.95 5.04 19.72
C LEU A 69 -5.41 6.45 19.96
N GLU A 70 -4.15 6.69 19.60
CA GLU A 70 -3.46 7.96 19.79
C GLU A 70 -3.83 9.01 18.74
N ASN A 71 -3.75 8.63 17.46
CA ASN A 71 -3.86 9.52 16.31
C ASN A 71 -5.22 9.44 15.59
N GLY A 72 -6.06 8.45 15.92
CA GLY A 72 -7.35 8.21 15.25
C GLY A 72 -7.23 7.47 13.90
N THR A 73 -6.01 7.19 13.44
CA THR A 73 -5.70 6.62 12.11
C THR A 73 -4.35 5.91 12.14
N CYS A 74 -4.15 4.92 11.26
CA CYS A 74 -2.86 4.25 11.01
C CYS A 74 -2.34 4.52 9.58
N HIS A 75 -2.79 5.62 8.99
CA HIS A 75 -2.37 6.19 7.71
C HIS A 75 -1.87 5.22 6.64
N GLY A 76 -2.81 4.64 5.90
CA GLY A 76 -2.48 3.86 4.70
C GLY A 76 -1.78 2.53 4.97
N ALA A 77 -1.57 2.15 6.25
CA ALA A 77 -1.16 0.81 6.65
C ALA A 77 -2.02 -0.22 5.92
N HIS A 78 -1.33 -1.18 5.32
CA HIS A 78 -1.95 -2.13 4.42
C HIS A 78 -1.59 -3.54 4.87
N PRO A 79 -2.58 -4.41 5.17
CA PRO A 79 -2.31 -5.73 5.70
C PRO A 79 -1.35 -6.55 4.84
N ALA A 80 -1.44 -6.47 3.51
CA ALA A 80 -0.56 -7.22 2.62
C ALA A 80 0.72 -6.49 2.16
N SER A 81 0.96 -5.28 2.64
CA SER A 81 2.06 -4.43 2.15
C SER A 81 2.50 -3.46 3.24
N PRO A 82 3.13 -3.94 4.33
CA PRO A 82 3.72 -3.09 5.35
C PRO A 82 4.72 -2.08 4.73
N TYR A 83 4.86 -0.95 5.40
CA TYR A 83 5.81 0.10 5.01
C TYR A 83 7.04 0.07 5.90
N GLY A 84 8.20 -0.12 5.28
CA GLY A 84 9.46 0.30 5.86
C GLY A 84 9.69 1.77 5.57
N MET A 85 9.99 2.56 6.58
CA MET A 85 10.26 4.00 6.46
C MET A 85 11.60 4.31 7.11
N PHE A 86 12.30 5.29 6.56
CA PHE A 86 13.58 5.73 7.13
C PHE A 86 13.30 6.78 8.19
N ASP A 87 13.95 6.61 9.34
CA ASP A 87 13.88 7.53 10.46
C ASP A 87 15.25 8.22 10.65
N TYR A 88 15.21 9.52 10.94
CA TYR A 88 16.40 10.30 11.27
C TYR A 88 16.07 11.25 12.45
N PRO A 89 16.17 10.77 13.71
CA PRO A 89 15.57 11.42 14.89
C PRO A 89 16.08 12.82 15.27
N GLU A 90 17.06 13.35 14.55
CA GLU A 90 17.58 14.72 14.75
C GLU A 90 17.01 15.74 13.75
N ASP A 91 16.29 15.29 12.72
CA ASP A 91 15.52 16.18 11.84
C ASP A 91 14.24 16.63 12.57
N ALA A 92 13.63 17.74 12.15
CA ALA A 92 12.57 18.47 12.88
C ALA A 92 11.53 17.55 13.53
N GLU A 93 10.96 17.94 14.69
CA GLU A 93 9.94 17.20 15.48
C GLU A 93 9.14 16.27 14.59
N ALA A 94 9.59 15.02 14.47
CA ALA A 94 9.03 14.07 13.51
C ALA A 94 7.53 14.06 13.75
N SER A 95 6.75 14.30 12.70
CA SER A 95 5.31 14.39 12.90
C SER A 95 4.83 13.07 13.52
N ASP A 96 3.99 13.13 14.57
CA ASP A 96 3.51 11.95 15.32
C ASP A 96 2.75 10.93 14.42
N GLU A 97 2.50 11.27 13.15
CA GLU A 97 1.70 10.50 12.20
C GLU A 97 2.53 9.57 11.30
N ILE A 98 3.58 10.08 10.65
CA ILE A 98 4.46 9.38 9.69
C ILE A 98 5.86 9.98 9.80
N LEU A 99 6.88 9.13 9.76
CA LEU A 99 8.27 9.56 9.73
C LEU A 99 8.57 10.37 8.48
N ASP A 100 9.09 11.57 8.65
CA ASP A 100 9.62 12.40 7.59
C ASP A 100 11.00 12.96 7.96
N TYR A 101 11.65 13.57 6.97
CA TYR A 101 12.93 14.24 7.17
C TYR A 101 13.07 15.44 6.24
N ASP A 102 13.89 16.37 6.68
CA ASP A 102 14.44 17.44 5.85
C ASP A 102 15.60 16.90 5.02
N LEU A 103 15.80 17.42 3.81
CA LEU A 103 16.97 17.06 2.99
C LEU A 103 17.42 18.29 2.19
N ASP A 104 18.70 18.65 2.32
CA ASP A 104 19.30 19.65 1.45
C ASP A 104 19.62 19.04 0.07
N GLN A 105 19.55 19.85 -0.99
CA GLN A 105 19.82 19.40 -2.35
C GLN A 105 21.22 18.79 -2.54
N HIS A 106 22.19 19.10 -1.66
CA HIS A 106 23.56 18.60 -1.72
C HIS A 106 23.79 17.34 -0.86
N GLU A 107 22.79 16.93 -0.10
CA GLU A 107 22.83 15.75 0.75
C GLU A 107 22.31 14.52 0.02
N ALA A 108 22.52 13.37 0.64
CA ALA A 108 21.99 12.12 0.16
C ALA A 108 21.55 11.23 1.33
N LEU A 109 20.55 10.41 1.09
CA LEU A 109 20.30 9.24 1.89
C LEU A 109 20.94 8.03 1.24
N LEU A 110 21.36 7.09 2.07
CA LEU A 110 22.06 5.89 1.67
C LEU A 110 21.43 4.69 2.39
N PHE A 111 20.81 3.80 1.63
CA PHE A 111 20.45 2.47 2.10
C PHE A 111 21.60 1.51 1.77
N VAL A 112 22.02 0.70 2.74
CA VAL A 112 23.03 -0.33 2.58
C VAL A 112 22.57 -1.58 3.28
N GLY A 113 22.40 -2.67 2.55
CA GLY A 113 21.91 -3.89 3.15
C GLY A 113 21.51 -4.93 2.14
N HIS A 114 20.76 -5.91 2.62
CA HIS A 114 20.15 -6.90 1.76
C HIS A 114 18.78 -6.42 1.26
N THR A 115 18.29 -7.01 0.18
CA THR A 115 16.89 -6.93 -0.25
C THR A 115 16.04 -7.94 0.52
N PRO A 116 14.72 -7.71 0.62
CA PRO A 116 13.79 -8.69 1.17
C PRO A 116 13.96 -10.09 0.55
N PRO A 117 13.41 -11.13 1.19
CA PRO A 117 13.32 -12.43 0.54
C PRO A 117 12.46 -12.32 -0.72
N GLU A 118 12.52 -13.37 -1.54
CA GLU A 118 11.70 -13.47 -2.73
C GLU A 118 10.23 -13.15 -2.38
N SER A 119 9.73 -12.11 -3.03
CA SER A 119 8.44 -11.50 -2.78
C SER A 119 7.81 -11.16 -4.12
N ARG A 120 6.48 -11.14 -4.15
CA ARG A 120 5.75 -10.83 -5.39
C ARG A 120 5.93 -9.38 -5.81
N TYR A 121 6.23 -8.50 -4.86
CA TYR A 121 6.58 -7.12 -5.13
C TYR A 121 7.48 -6.52 -4.04
N PHE A 122 8.46 -5.72 -4.46
CA PHE A 122 9.37 -4.95 -3.63
C PHE A 122 9.78 -3.66 -4.34
N SER A 123 9.82 -2.55 -3.61
CA SER A 123 10.37 -1.29 -4.11
C SER A 123 10.89 -0.36 -3.01
N PHE A 124 11.73 0.59 -3.44
CA PHE A 124 11.99 1.84 -2.76
C PHE A 124 11.36 2.97 -3.55
N ASN A 125 10.68 3.87 -2.84
CA ASN A 125 10.12 5.06 -3.46
C ASN A 125 10.27 6.27 -2.54
N HIS A 126 10.64 7.40 -3.12
CA HIS A 126 10.88 8.64 -2.42
C HIS A 126 9.76 9.64 -2.70
N HIS A 127 9.15 10.12 -1.63
CA HIS A 127 7.97 10.98 -1.68
C HIS A 127 8.26 12.37 -1.14
N GLN A 128 7.69 13.37 -1.80
CA GLN A 128 7.44 14.66 -1.17
C GLN A 128 6.25 14.44 -0.22
N TYR A 129 6.48 14.52 1.09
CA TYR A 129 5.45 14.24 2.08
C TYR A 129 4.66 15.50 2.42
N ARG A 130 5.30 16.52 3.02
CA ARG A 130 4.68 17.82 3.32
C ARG A 130 5.29 18.92 2.47
N LYS A 131 4.43 19.71 1.82
CA LYS A 131 4.84 20.85 1.02
C LYS A 131 4.69 22.11 1.85
N ALA A 132 5.76 22.88 1.97
CA ALA A 132 5.72 24.16 2.65
C ALA A 132 5.07 25.23 1.77
N MET A 133 4.18 26.00 2.38
CA MET A 133 3.42 27.05 1.72
C MET A 133 4.03 28.43 2.02
N PRO A 134 3.87 29.44 1.12
CA PRO A 134 4.39 30.79 1.33
C PRO A 134 3.83 31.50 2.58
N ASP A 135 2.68 31.07 3.09
CA ASP A 135 2.07 31.60 4.32
C ASP A 135 2.61 30.94 5.60
N GLY A 136 3.55 30.00 5.47
CA GLY A 136 4.14 29.23 6.57
C GLY A 136 3.31 28.02 7.00
N SER A 137 2.18 27.75 6.35
CA SER A 137 1.45 26.49 6.55
C SER A 137 2.05 25.35 5.72
N GLU A 138 1.65 24.12 6.02
CA GLU A 138 2.07 22.93 5.27
C GLU A 138 0.86 22.22 4.67
N ARG A 139 1.09 21.45 3.60
CA ARG A 139 0.09 20.57 2.99
C ARG A 139 0.67 19.19 2.78
N ILE A 140 -0.02 18.16 3.23
CA ILE A 140 0.40 16.78 2.96
C ILE A 140 -0.02 16.42 1.53
N THR A 141 0.96 16.07 0.71
CA THR A 141 0.79 15.66 -0.69
C THR A 141 1.09 14.17 -0.87
N PHE A 142 2.06 13.64 -0.12
CA PHE A 142 2.52 12.25 -0.20
C PHE A 142 2.62 11.74 -1.65
N ALA A 143 3.44 12.45 -2.42
CA ALA A 143 3.51 12.32 -3.87
C ALA A 143 4.90 11.85 -4.30
N THR A 144 4.95 10.92 -5.26
CA THR A 144 6.22 10.44 -5.82
C THR A 144 6.92 11.54 -6.58
N MET A 145 8.26 11.52 -6.53
CA MET A 145 9.08 12.51 -7.23
C MET A 145 9.87 11.92 -8.39
N ALA A 146 9.86 10.60 -8.54
CA ALA A 146 10.54 9.87 -9.61
C ALA A 146 9.88 8.48 -9.77
N PRO A 147 10.15 7.76 -10.87
CA PRO A 147 9.85 6.34 -10.98
C PRO A 147 10.37 5.57 -9.78
N ALA A 148 9.59 4.60 -9.30
CA ALA A 148 9.98 3.78 -8.17
C ALA A 148 11.15 2.88 -8.53
N MET A 149 12.04 2.60 -7.58
CA MET A 149 13.10 1.61 -7.76
C MET A 149 12.60 0.25 -7.26
N HIS A 150 12.17 -0.62 -8.16
CA HIS A 150 11.53 -1.89 -7.82
C HIS A 150 12.37 -3.12 -8.20
N LEU A 151 11.89 -4.30 -7.81
CA LEU A 151 12.60 -5.58 -7.95
C LEU A 151 13.06 -5.95 -9.38
N LEU A 152 12.49 -5.36 -10.43
CA LEU A 152 12.87 -5.67 -11.82
C LEU A 152 14.04 -4.80 -12.30
N GLU A 153 14.27 -3.65 -11.67
CA GLU A 153 15.31 -2.69 -12.05
C GLU A 153 16.47 -2.62 -11.06
N LEU A 154 16.22 -3.04 -9.82
CA LEU A 154 17.21 -2.97 -8.76
C LEU A 154 18.40 -3.87 -9.07
N SER A 155 19.59 -3.27 -9.12
CA SER A 155 20.83 -4.01 -9.25
C SER A 155 21.23 -4.56 -7.87
N THR A 156 21.41 -5.88 -7.81
CA THR A 156 21.78 -6.60 -6.60
C THR A 156 22.97 -7.51 -6.86
N ALA A 157 23.71 -7.86 -5.81
CA ALA A 157 24.65 -8.96 -5.85
C ALA A 157 24.08 -10.08 -5.01
N SER A 158 23.84 -11.24 -5.63
CA SER A 158 23.44 -12.38 -4.86
C SER A 158 24.50 -12.68 -3.82
N SER A 159 24.13 -12.59 -2.53
CA SER A 159 25.05 -12.78 -1.41
C SER A 159 25.45 -14.24 -1.22
N LEU A 160 25.17 -15.10 -2.21
CA LEU A 160 25.41 -16.53 -2.21
C LEU A 160 26.91 -16.83 -2.23
N LEU A 161 27.50 -16.68 -1.04
CA LEU A 161 28.50 -17.54 -0.43
C LEU A 161 29.85 -17.60 -1.17
N ALA A 162 30.94 -17.77 -0.40
CA ALA A 162 32.12 -18.35 -1.02
C ALA A 162 31.72 -19.71 -1.62
N PRO A 163 32.20 -20.08 -2.82
CA PRO A 163 31.86 -21.37 -3.43
C PRO A 163 32.04 -22.53 -2.43
N GLY A 164 30.94 -23.14 -1.98
CA GLY A 164 30.95 -24.30 -1.09
C GLY A 164 30.41 -24.10 0.34
N GLU A 165 30.03 -22.90 0.76
CA GLU A 165 29.26 -22.75 2.00
C GLU A 165 27.76 -22.97 1.71
N MET A 166 27.12 -23.89 2.44
CA MET A 166 25.65 -23.99 2.51
C MET A 166 25.23 -23.42 3.87
N ARG A 167 24.36 -22.43 3.87
CA ARG A 167 23.55 -22.10 5.07
C ARG A 167 22.19 -22.75 4.94
N ASP A 168 21.57 -22.99 6.08
CA ASP A 168 20.16 -23.37 6.12
C ASP A 168 19.34 -22.19 5.57
N LEU A 169 18.68 -22.38 4.43
CA LEU A 169 17.91 -21.32 3.76
C LEU A 169 16.69 -20.90 4.58
N SER A 170 16.27 -21.69 5.57
CA SER A 170 15.27 -21.26 6.55
C SER A 170 15.78 -20.20 7.53
N GLU A 171 17.09 -19.88 7.54
CA GLU A 171 17.69 -18.83 8.38
C GLU A 171 18.03 -17.55 7.60
N VAL A 172 17.98 -17.56 6.26
CA VAL A 172 18.33 -16.39 5.43
C VAL A 172 17.06 -15.69 4.95
N VAL A 173 16.57 -14.77 5.78
CA VAL A 173 15.34 -13.99 5.51
C VAL A 173 15.58 -12.86 4.50
N TRP A 174 16.81 -12.44 4.23
CA TRP A 174 17.14 -11.35 3.29
C TRP A 174 18.25 -11.78 2.33
N GLN A 175 18.05 -11.61 1.02
CA GLN A 175 18.77 -12.41 0.01
C GLN A 175 19.95 -11.66 -0.63
N ASP A 176 19.70 -10.62 -1.42
CA ASP A 176 20.73 -10.04 -2.26
C ASP A 176 21.24 -8.71 -1.70
N TYR A 177 22.55 -8.48 -1.77
CA TYR A 177 23.15 -7.25 -1.28
C TYR A 177 22.93 -6.11 -2.27
N THR A 178 22.56 -4.94 -1.77
CA THR A 178 22.32 -3.75 -2.58
C THR A 178 22.69 -2.47 -1.84
N VAL A 179 22.99 -1.43 -2.61
CA VAL A 179 23.20 -0.07 -2.11
C VAL A 179 22.29 0.86 -2.91
N VAL A 180 21.53 1.71 -2.22
CA VAL A 180 20.65 2.69 -2.86
C VAL A 180 20.99 4.09 -2.36
N ILE A 181 21.32 4.99 -3.29
CA ILE A 181 21.57 6.40 -3.02
C ILE A 181 20.32 7.19 -3.41
N PHE A 182 19.73 7.94 -2.48
CA PHE A 182 18.67 8.89 -2.75
C PHE A 182 19.23 10.31 -2.70
N THR A 183 19.21 11.03 -3.82
CA THR A 183 19.73 12.42 -3.86
C THR A 183 19.17 13.19 -5.04
N ALA A 184 19.13 14.52 -4.90
CA ALA A 184 18.71 15.45 -5.94
C ALA A 184 19.86 15.92 -6.84
N ASN A 185 21.11 15.58 -6.52
CA ASN A 185 22.30 16.15 -7.15
C ASN A 185 23.22 15.07 -7.75
N GLN A 186 23.50 15.19 -9.05
CA GLN A 186 24.33 14.26 -9.81
C GLN A 186 25.76 14.21 -9.26
N THR A 187 26.38 15.36 -9.00
CA THR A 187 27.72 15.42 -8.40
C THR A 187 27.76 14.75 -7.01
N THR A 188 26.73 14.89 -6.17
CA THR A 188 26.63 14.19 -4.88
C THR A 188 26.59 12.67 -5.08
N ALA A 189 25.79 12.17 -6.02
CA ALA A 189 25.72 10.75 -6.33
C ALA A 189 27.05 10.18 -6.84
N ASP A 190 27.73 10.90 -7.74
CA ASP A 190 29.01 10.46 -8.31
C ASP A 190 30.13 10.43 -7.27
N ARG A 191 30.18 11.42 -6.37
CA ARG A 191 31.11 11.43 -5.23
C ARG A 191 30.87 10.23 -4.32
N LEU A 192 29.62 9.96 -3.96
CA LEU A 192 29.27 8.80 -3.14
C LEU A 192 29.64 7.48 -3.81
N ARG A 193 29.33 7.31 -5.10
CA ARG A 193 29.77 6.14 -5.88
C ARG A 193 31.28 5.95 -5.81
N GLY A 194 32.05 7.03 -6.00
CA GLY A 194 33.51 7.00 -5.93
C GLY A 194 34.04 6.57 -4.56
N LEU A 195 33.38 6.97 -3.47
CA LEU A 195 33.74 6.60 -2.10
C LEU A 195 33.31 5.17 -1.73
N LEU A 196 32.14 4.73 -2.19
CA LEU A 196 31.58 3.42 -1.87
C LEU A 196 32.22 2.30 -2.70
N THR A 197 32.59 2.57 -3.95
CA THR A 197 33.25 1.60 -4.85
C THR A 197 34.42 0.86 -4.19
N PRO A 198 35.46 1.52 -3.64
CA PRO A 198 36.57 0.80 -3.00
C PRO A 198 36.14 0.04 -1.75
N ILE A 199 35.14 0.52 -0.99
CA ILE A 199 34.61 -0.17 0.20
C ILE A 199 33.91 -1.47 -0.21
N LEU A 200 33.07 -1.42 -1.24
CA LEU A 200 32.37 -2.60 -1.77
C LEU A 200 33.34 -3.62 -2.34
N VAL A 201 34.33 -3.18 -3.13
CA VAL A 201 35.36 -4.07 -3.68
C VAL A 201 36.19 -4.73 -2.57
N GLU A 202 36.54 -3.98 -1.51
CA GLU A 202 37.24 -4.53 -0.33
C GLU A 202 36.40 -5.61 0.39
N ALA A 203 35.07 -5.48 0.37
CA ALA A 203 34.12 -6.43 0.92
C ALA A 203 33.72 -7.56 -0.05
N GLY A 204 34.26 -7.57 -1.28
CA GLY A 204 34.00 -8.61 -2.28
C GLY A 204 32.75 -8.41 -3.14
N TYR A 205 32.12 -7.24 -3.11
CA TYR A 205 30.95 -6.90 -3.92
C TYR A 205 31.31 -6.16 -5.21
N SER A 206 30.50 -6.34 -6.26
CA SER A 206 30.59 -5.51 -7.47
C SER A 206 30.09 -4.09 -7.18
N PRO A 207 30.76 -3.03 -7.64
CA PRO A 207 30.24 -1.66 -7.58
C PRO A 207 28.92 -1.45 -8.36
N ASP A 208 28.57 -2.36 -9.26
CA ASP A 208 27.35 -2.28 -10.07
C ASP A 208 26.06 -2.39 -9.24
N ILE A 209 26.15 -2.84 -7.98
CA ILE A 209 25.01 -2.89 -7.05
C ILE A 209 24.67 -1.52 -6.44
N ILE A 210 25.41 -0.46 -6.79
CA ILE A 210 25.10 0.90 -6.37
C ILE A 210 24.04 1.48 -7.31
N ASN A 211 22.81 1.50 -6.80
CA ASN A 211 21.66 2.12 -7.43
C ASN A 211 21.54 3.59 -7.01
N VAL A 212 21.01 4.43 -7.90
CA VAL A 212 20.73 5.84 -7.60
C VAL A 212 19.26 6.09 -7.85
N HIS A 213 18.49 6.31 -6.79
CA HIS A 213 17.12 6.78 -6.87
C HIS A 213 17.16 8.31 -6.92
N THR A 214 16.84 8.87 -8.07
CA THR A 214 16.89 10.32 -8.26
C THR A 214 15.74 11.01 -7.53
N ILE A 215 15.97 12.26 -7.14
CA ILE A 215 14.94 13.17 -6.65
C ILE A 215 14.80 14.26 -7.70
N ALA A 216 13.61 14.41 -8.29
CA ALA A 216 13.37 15.48 -9.26
C ALA A 216 13.57 16.84 -8.59
N LEU A 217 14.50 17.63 -9.11
CA LEU A 217 14.78 18.96 -8.62
C LEU A 217 14.80 19.93 -9.79
N ALA A 218 13.94 20.93 -9.72
CA ALA A 218 13.93 22.07 -10.61
C ALA A 218 13.84 23.34 -9.77
N ASN A 219 14.81 24.24 -9.96
CA ASN A 219 14.62 25.63 -9.57
C ASN A 219 13.65 26.32 -10.56
N GLN A 220 13.31 27.58 -10.30
CA GLN A 220 12.37 28.31 -11.18
C GLN A 220 12.85 28.40 -12.64
N ALA A 221 14.15 28.61 -12.87
CA ALA A 221 14.68 28.73 -14.22
C ALA A 221 14.62 27.40 -14.98
N ASP A 222 14.89 26.28 -14.33
CA ASP A 222 14.79 24.95 -14.93
C ASP A 222 13.32 24.59 -15.20
N HIS A 223 12.43 24.88 -14.25
CA HIS A 223 10.99 24.71 -14.42
C HIS A 223 10.49 25.47 -15.66
N ASP A 224 10.83 26.75 -15.78
CA ASP A 224 10.45 27.57 -16.94
C ASP A 224 11.06 27.03 -18.25
N ALA A 225 12.28 26.50 -18.20
CA ALA A 225 12.94 25.89 -19.35
C ALA A 225 12.28 24.57 -19.78
N LEU A 226 11.86 23.73 -18.82
CA LEU A 226 11.15 22.48 -19.08
C LEU A 226 9.81 22.76 -19.76
N ILE A 227 9.03 23.73 -19.26
CA ILE A 227 7.79 24.16 -19.91
C ILE A 227 8.06 24.73 -21.31
N ALA A 228 9.08 25.57 -21.46
CA ALA A 228 9.46 26.13 -22.76
C ALA A 228 9.91 25.06 -23.78
N SER A 229 10.38 23.89 -23.31
CA SER A 229 10.72 22.74 -24.14
C SER A 229 9.50 21.92 -24.60
N GLY A 230 8.30 22.24 -24.10
CA GLY A 230 7.04 21.60 -24.48
C GLY A 230 6.49 20.61 -23.46
N MET A 231 7.08 20.51 -22.25
CA MET A 231 6.53 19.71 -21.17
C MET A 231 5.25 20.36 -20.63
N ASP A 232 4.25 19.55 -20.25
CA ASP A 232 3.02 20.05 -19.64
C ASP A 232 3.36 20.66 -18.26
N PRO A 233 2.92 21.90 -17.96
CA PRO A 233 3.09 22.47 -16.63
C PRO A 233 2.54 21.61 -15.47
N SER A 234 1.57 20.71 -15.71
CA SER A 234 1.11 19.78 -14.68
C SER A 234 2.15 18.74 -14.28
N ASP A 235 3.12 18.46 -15.16
CA ASP A 235 4.10 17.38 -15.03
C ASP A 235 5.45 17.85 -14.47
N VAL A 236 5.60 19.16 -14.23
CA VAL A 236 6.80 19.78 -13.65
C VAL A 236 6.44 20.45 -12.34
N PHE A 237 7.28 20.28 -11.32
CA PHE A 237 7.10 20.91 -10.01
C PHE A 237 8.42 21.43 -9.47
N THR A 238 8.34 22.33 -8.48
CA THR A 238 9.49 22.80 -7.72
C THR A 238 9.45 22.24 -6.31
N LEU A 239 10.63 21.98 -5.75
CA LEU A 239 10.82 21.52 -4.37
C LEU A 239 11.58 22.58 -3.58
N ASN A 240 11.18 22.78 -2.33
CA ASN A 240 11.90 23.63 -1.38
C ASN A 240 12.78 22.76 -0.48
N MET A 241 13.86 22.21 -1.02
CA MET A 241 14.84 21.42 -0.26
C MET A 241 15.64 22.30 0.70
N GLY A 242 16.05 21.74 1.83
CA GLY A 242 16.85 22.43 2.85
C GLY A 242 16.37 22.10 4.26
N TYR A 243 16.58 23.05 5.17
CA TYR A 243 16.18 22.93 6.58
C TYR A 243 15.43 24.18 7.05
N GLY A 244 14.46 23.98 7.93
CA GLY A 244 13.78 25.04 8.67
C GLY A 244 12.47 25.51 8.05
N PRO A 245 11.88 26.62 8.55
CA PRO A 245 10.56 27.05 8.09
C PRO A 245 10.55 27.37 6.59
N GLY A 246 9.61 26.77 5.86
CA GLY A 246 9.46 26.99 4.43
C GLY A 246 10.09 25.92 3.55
N THR A 247 10.67 24.86 4.13
CA THR A 247 11.18 23.70 3.38
C THR A 247 10.16 22.59 3.31
N ASP A 248 10.16 21.86 2.20
CA ASP A 248 9.34 20.66 2.03
C ASP A 248 9.97 19.51 2.86
N THR A 249 9.14 18.63 3.42
CA THR A 249 9.61 17.39 4.07
C THR A 249 9.39 16.19 3.15
N TYR A 250 10.21 15.16 3.37
CA TYR A 250 10.29 14.00 2.51
C TYR A 250 10.20 12.69 3.30
N ASN A 251 9.89 11.61 2.59
CA ASN A 251 9.89 10.27 3.16
C ASN A 251 10.38 9.24 2.13
N VAL A 252 11.16 8.25 2.57
CA VAL A 252 11.39 7.01 1.80
C VAL A 252 10.44 5.95 2.30
N VAL A 253 9.70 5.35 1.36
CA VAL A 253 8.93 4.14 1.60
C VAL A 253 9.63 2.97 0.93
N MET A 254 10.07 2.01 1.74
CA MET A 254 10.39 0.65 1.32
C MET A 254 9.11 -0.18 1.40
N ARG A 255 8.60 -0.61 0.24
CA ARG A 255 7.37 -1.40 0.16
C ARG A 255 7.74 -2.85 -0.12
N VAL A 256 7.25 -3.76 0.70
CA VAL A 256 7.36 -5.21 0.49
C VAL A 256 5.95 -5.76 0.50
N ALA A 257 5.57 -6.52 -0.51
CA ALA A 257 4.24 -7.09 -0.59
C ALA A 257 4.29 -8.58 -0.97
N ALA A 258 3.44 -9.34 -0.28
CA ALA A 258 3.25 -10.78 -0.45
C ALA A 258 4.60 -11.53 -0.59
N THR A 259 5.27 -11.72 0.54
CA THR A 259 6.35 -12.71 0.65
C THR A 259 5.84 -14.07 0.15
N LEU A 260 6.72 -14.92 -0.37
CA LEU A 260 6.30 -16.24 -0.86
C LEU A 260 5.76 -17.16 0.24
N ASP A 261 5.95 -16.80 1.52
CA ASP A 261 5.31 -17.47 2.65
C ASP A 261 3.94 -16.81 2.93
N PRO A 262 2.83 -17.44 2.53
CA PRO A 262 1.49 -16.88 2.74
C PRO A 262 1.09 -16.83 4.23
N GLU A 263 1.74 -17.61 5.09
CA GLU A 263 1.47 -17.63 6.53
C GLU A 263 2.17 -16.48 7.27
N ASP A 264 3.19 -15.87 6.64
CA ASP A 264 3.92 -14.74 7.19
C ASP A 264 4.22 -13.67 6.13
N PRO A 265 3.22 -12.83 5.79
CA PRO A 265 3.36 -11.80 4.78
C PRO A 265 4.27 -10.64 5.21
N TYR A 266 4.72 -10.63 6.47
CA TYR A 266 5.49 -9.53 7.07
C TYR A 266 6.95 -9.90 7.23
N LEU A 267 7.83 -8.95 6.99
CA LEU A 267 9.20 -9.07 7.47
C LEU A 267 9.22 -8.75 8.96
N PHE A 268 9.98 -9.52 9.72
CA PHE A 268 10.27 -9.15 11.10
C PHE A 268 11.30 -8.00 11.09
N PRO A 269 11.02 -6.86 11.75
CA PRO A 269 11.96 -5.74 11.80
C PRO A 269 13.36 -6.16 12.26
N GLU A 270 13.43 -7.13 13.17
CA GLU A 270 14.67 -7.68 13.72
C GLU A 270 15.49 -8.47 12.69
N THR A 271 14.88 -8.88 11.58
CA THR A 271 15.53 -9.60 10.48
C THR A 271 16.05 -8.68 9.38
N ILE A 272 15.71 -7.38 9.43
CA ILE A 272 16.13 -6.41 8.43
C ILE A 272 17.66 -6.23 8.49
N ASN A 273 18.35 -6.88 7.56
CA ASN A 273 19.81 -6.81 7.42
C ASN A 273 20.20 -5.57 6.59
N ALA A 274 19.86 -4.39 7.09
CA ALA A 274 20.16 -3.13 6.44
C ALA A 274 20.46 -2.00 7.43
N ALA A 275 21.14 -0.98 6.94
CA ALA A 275 21.38 0.28 7.62
C ALA A 275 21.06 1.44 6.67
N THR A 276 20.60 2.55 7.24
CA THR A 276 20.42 3.81 6.52
C THR A 276 21.39 4.86 7.03
N PHE A 277 21.82 5.75 6.14
CA PHE A 277 22.71 6.86 6.49
C PHE A 277 22.27 8.12 5.76
N LYS A 278 22.31 9.26 6.44
CA LYS A 278 22.28 10.58 5.82
C LYS A 278 23.70 11.09 5.67
N ILE A 279 24.07 11.51 4.47
CA ILE A 279 25.42 11.93 4.11
C ILE A 279 25.40 13.39 3.65
N ALA A 280 26.26 14.21 4.26
CA ALA A 280 26.46 15.60 3.89
C ALA A 280 27.95 15.89 3.66
N PHE A 281 28.32 16.33 2.45
CA PHE A 281 29.70 16.71 2.15
C PHE A 281 30.09 18.03 2.81
N GLU A 282 31.32 18.12 3.35
CA GLU A 282 31.85 19.34 3.98
C GLU A 282 32.04 20.48 2.95
N ASP A 283 32.35 20.11 1.72
CA ASP A 283 32.41 20.98 0.55
C ASP A 283 31.21 20.65 -0.37
N PRO A 284 30.01 21.20 -0.11
CA PRO A 284 28.81 20.87 -0.86
C PRO A 284 29.00 21.23 -2.34
N PRO A 285 28.62 20.35 -3.29
CA PRO A 285 28.69 20.68 -4.70
C PRO A 285 27.80 21.88 -5.06
N GLY A 286 27.96 22.42 -6.26
CA GLY A 286 27.01 23.39 -6.80
C GLY A 286 25.67 22.76 -7.17
N TYR A 287 24.74 23.58 -7.63
CA TYR A 287 23.48 23.11 -8.22
C TYR A 287 23.76 22.30 -9.50
N ASP A 288 23.43 21.01 -9.47
CA ASP A 288 23.72 20.03 -10.53
C ASP A 288 22.63 18.92 -10.50
N PRO A 289 21.38 19.24 -10.87
CA PRO A 289 20.28 18.29 -10.81
C PRO A 289 20.42 17.21 -11.88
N PHE A 290 19.79 16.06 -11.65
CA PHE A 290 19.60 15.05 -12.68
C PHE A 290 18.71 15.58 -13.82
N PRO A 291 18.76 14.98 -15.02
CA PRO A 291 17.71 15.17 -16.01
C PRO A 291 16.33 14.93 -15.39
N TRP A 292 15.34 15.75 -15.76
CA TRP A 292 13.98 15.60 -15.25
C TRP A 292 13.48 14.17 -15.52
N PRO A 293 12.97 13.45 -14.51
CA PRO A 293 12.56 12.07 -14.70
C PRO A 293 11.38 12.02 -15.67
N VAL A 294 11.45 11.06 -16.58
CA VAL A 294 10.33 10.73 -17.48
C VAL A 294 9.67 9.49 -16.91
N PHE A 295 8.43 9.65 -16.43
CA PHE A 295 7.59 8.51 -16.07
C PHE A 295 7.31 7.72 -17.36
N PRO A 296 7.65 6.44 -17.44
CA PRO A 296 7.41 5.67 -18.64
C PRO A 296 5.91 5.67 -18.94
N PRO A 297 5.49 5.98 -20.18
CA PRO A 297 4.09 5.87 -20.51
C PRO A 297 3.66 4.43 -20.26
N PRO A 298 2.44 4.19 -19.75
CA PRO A 298 1.95 2.83 -19.70
C PRO A 298 1.76 2.35 -21.15
N ASP A 299 2.60 1.42 -21.58
CA ASP A 299 2.73 0.92 -22.96
C ASP A 299 1.57 0.00 -23.35
N GLU A 300 0.33 0.48 -23.33
CA GLU A 300 -0.84 -0.39 -23.54
C GLU A 300 -1.93 0.28 -24.37
N THR A 301 -2.13 -0.24 -25.59
CA THR A 301 -3.19 0.17 -26.51
C THR A 301 -4.17 -0.98 -26.72
N GLY A 302 -5.32 -0.97 -26.04
CA GLY A 302 -6.26 -2.10 -26.11
C GLY A 302 -7.72 -1.76 -25.76
N GLU A 303 -8.40 -0.90 -26.53
CA GLU A 303 -9.86 -0.67 -26.32
C GLU A 303 -10.72 -1.92 -26.62
N GLU A 304 -10.34 -2.74 -27.60
CA GLU A 304 -11.11 -3.93 -28.00
C GLU A 304 -11.04 -5.06 -26.96
N GLN A 305 -9.87 -5.20 -26.34
CA GLN A 305 -9.51 -6.13 -25.28
C GLN A 305 -10.40 -5.96 -24.04
N ALA A 306 -10.64 -4.70 -23.64
CA ALA A 306 -11.51 -4.36 -22.53
C ALA A 306 -12.96 -4.85 -22.66
N ARG A 307 -13.48 -5.05 -23.89
CA ARG A 307 -14.87 -5.48 -24.08
C ARG A 307 -15.10 -6.92 -23.64
N ARG A 308 -14.20 -7.85 -23.98
CA ARG A 308 -14.36 -9.28 -23.63
C ARG A 308 -14.34 -9.46 -22.11
N VAL A 309 -13.33 -8.88 -21.47
CA VAL A 309 -13.17 -8.94 -20.00
C VAL A 309 -14.40 -8.36 -19.31
N ARG A 310 -14.87 -7.19 -19.78
CA ARG A 310 -16.04 -6.53 -19.20
C ARG A 310 -17.32 -7.34 -19.38
N SER A 311 -17.57 -7.89 -20.57
CA SER A 311 -18.75 -8.74 -20.80
C SER A 311 -18.74 -9.98 -19.92
N ALA A 312 -17.58 -10.61 -19.72
CA ALA A 312 -17.46 -11.74 -18.81
C ALA A 312 -17.76 -11.32 -17.35
N GLN A 313 -17.17 -10.21 -16.88
CA GLN A 313 -17.44 -9.66 -15.55
C GLN A 313 -18.94 -9.39 -15.32
N GLU A 314 -19.61 -8.77 -16.29
CA GLU A 314 -21.05 -8.45 -16.23
C GLU A 314 -21.94 -9.69 -16.26
N ALA A 315 -21.54 -10.74 -16.99
CA ALA A 315 -22.26 -12.01 -17.01
C ALA A 315 -22.18 -12.73 -15.65
N VAL A 316 -21.00 -12.78 -15.02
CA VAL A 316 -20.84 -13.33 -13.66
C VAL A 316 -21.63 -12.51 -12.64
N PHE A 317 -21.59 -11.19 -12.74
CA PHE A 317 -22.33 -10.31 -11.84
C PHE A 317 -23.83 -10.54 -11.91
N ARG A 318 -24.37 -10.73 -13.12
CA ARG A 318 -25.78 -11.09 -13.31
C ARG A 318 -26.10 -12.49 -12.77
N ALA A 319 -25.25 -13.48 -13.06
CA ALA A 319 -25.42 -14.84 -12.54
C ALA A 319 -25.43 -14.85 -11.00
N LEU A 320 -24.58 -14.03 -10.36
CA LEU A 320 -24.58 -13.84 -8.92
C LEU A 320 -25.94 -13.37 -8.42
N GLN A 321 -26.51 -12.32 -9.03
CA GLN A 321 -27.82 -11.79 -8.64
C GLN A 321 -28.96 -12.79 -8.87
N GLU A 322 -28.92 -13.56 -9.96
CA GLU A 322 -30.02 -14.45 -10.36
C GLU A 322 -29.99 -15.82 -9.67
N GLN A 323 -28.80 -16.35 -9.38
CA GLN A 323 -28.62 -17.75 -8.94
C GLN A 323 -28.16 -17.89 -7.50
N ILE A 324 -27.42 -16.89 -6.98
CA ILE A 324 -26.76 -16.97 -5.68
C ILE A 324 -27.50 -16.14 -4.64
N ILE A 325 -27.91 -14.92 -5.00
CA ILE A 325 -28.60 -14.03 -4.06
C ILE A 325 -30.08 -14.42 -3.94
N PRO A 326 -30.59 -14.72 -2.73
CA PRO A 326 -32.00 -15.01 -2.54
C PRO A 326 -32.88 -13.84 -3.03
N PRO A 327 -33.95 -14.10 -3.80
CA PRO A 327 -34.76 -13.05 -4.43
C PRO A 327 -35.51 -12.16 -3.43
N GLU A 328 -35.65 -12.59 -2.17
CA GLU A 328 -36.22 -11.81 -1.08
C GLU A 328 -35.26 -10.77 -0.48
N LEU A 329 -33.96 -10.90 -0.72
CA LEU A 329 -32.97 -9.94 -0.23
C LEU A 329 -32.93 -8.72 -1.13
N GLN A 330 -32.84 -7.54 -0.51
CA GLN A 330 -32.60 -6.31 -1.24
C GLN A 330 -31.18 -6.34 -1.81
N THR A 331 -31.05 -6.03 -3.09
CA THR A 331 -29.78 -5.82 -3.75
C THR A 331 -29.62 -4.37 -4.18
N VAL A 332 -28.39 -3.87 -4.10
CA VAL A 332 -28.00 -2.57 -4.61
C VAL A 332 -26.75 -2.77 -5.46
N GLU A 333 -26.88 -2.52 -6.76
CA GLU A 333 -25.72 -2.40 -7.63
C GLU A 333 -25.04 -1.07 -7.37
N VAL A 334 -23.73 -1.11 -7.19
CA VAL A 334 -22.93 0.06 -6.89
C VAL A 334 -21.98 0.33 -8.02
N GLU A 335 -22.10 1.51 -8.62
CA GLU A 335 -21.22 1.95 -9.69
C GLU A 335 -19.81 2.19 -9.16
N THR A 336 -18.84 1.42 -9.63
CA THR A 336 -17.45 1.62 -9.30
C THR A 336 -16.89 2.80 -10.09
N PHE A 337 -16.69 3.93 -9.43
CA PHE A 337 -16.04 5.09 -10.02
C PHE A 337 -14.57 4.80 -10.28
N ARG A 338 -14.10 5.19 -11.47
CA ARG A 338 -12.69 5.21 -11.79
C ARG A 338 -12.17 6.61 -11.55
N GLU A 339 -11.58 6.85 -10.40
CA GLU A 339 -10.73 8.04 -10.25
C GLU A 339 -9.50 7.86 -11.13
N PRO A 340 -9.20 8.83 -12.02
CA PRO A 340 -7.89 8.90 -12.62
C PRO A 340 -6.87 9.02 -11.50
N GLN A 341 -5.95 8.07 -11.41
CA GLN A 341 -4.84 8.17 -10.48
C GLN A 341 -3.97 9.36 -10.92
N LYS A 342 -3.90 10.36 -10.06
CA LYS A 342 -3.06 11.54 -10.28
C LYS A 342 -1.58 11.14 -10.32
N THR A 343 -0.78 11.83 -11.12
CA THR A 343 0.69 11.72 -11.09
C THR A 343 1.23 12.39 -9.82
N GLY A 344 2.49 12.07 -9.46
CA GLY A 344 3.14 12.73 -8.34
C GLY A 344 3.24 14.25 -8.55
N ALA A 345 3.59 14.66 -9.78
CA ALA A 345 3.64 16.06 -10.18
C ALA A 345 2.29 16.77 -10.04
N GLU A 346 1.20 16.15 -10.51
CA GLU A 346 -0.16 16.70 -10.35
C GLU A 346 -0.51 16.93 -8.87
N CYS A 347 -0.18 15.99 -7.99
CA CYS A 347 -0.44 16.14 -6.55
C CYS A 347 0.38 17.24 -5.89
N ILE A 348 1.67 17.33 -6.21
CA ILE A 348 2.56 18.38 -5.68
C ILE A 348 2.06 19.76 -6.13
N ASN A 349 1.63 19.89 -7.39
CA ASN A 349 1.16 21.15 -7.96
C ASN A 349 -0.24 21.55 -7.48
N LEU A 350 -1.15 20.57 -7.35
CA LEU A 350 -2.52 20.81 -6.87
C LEU A 350 -2.63 20.87 -5.35
N LEU A 351 -1.54 20.61 -4.62
CA LEU A 351 -1.49 20.53 -3.15
C LEU A 351 -2.49 19.51 -2.61
N ASP A 352 -2.67 18.41 -3.35
CA ASP A 352 -3.58 17.34 -2.99
C ASP A 352 -2.81 16.09 -2.61
N SER A 353 -3.37 15.31 -1.69
CA SER A 353 -2.74 14.05 -1.31
C SER A 353 -3.01 13.00 -2.36
N CYS A 354 -1.93 12.46 -2.91
CA CYS A 354 -1.96 11.32 -3.79
C CYS A 354 -2.25 10.01 -3.03
N GLY A 355 -2.07 9.99 -1.70
CA GLY A 355 -2.45 8.89 -0.81
C GLY A 355 -2.05 7.50 -1.32
N ALA A 356 -0.83 7.39 -1.87
CA ALA A 356 -0.31 6.30 -2.71
C ALA A 356 -0.57 6.45 -4.22
N ASN A 357 -0.16 7.57 -4.82
CA ASN A 357 0.34 7.48 -6.20
C ASN A 357 1.61 6.64 -6.12
N ASN A 358 1.72 5.60 -6.94
CA ASN A 358 3.03 5.09 -7.31
C ASN A 358 3.10 4.95 -8.82
N ASP A 359 4.28 5.19 -9.39
CA ASP A 359 4.54 4.85 -10.79
C ASP A 359 4.58 3.33 -11.05
N ASP A 360 4.64 2.52 -10.00
CA ASP A 360 4.73 1.06 -10.07
C ASP A 360 3.43 0.32 -9.71
N ALA A 361 2.36 1.05 -9.41
CA ALA A 361 1.08 0.49 -9.02
C ALA A 361 -0.11 1.33 -9.48
N ARG A 362 -1.17 0.64 -9.92
CA ARG A 362 -2.49 1.23 -10.10
C ARG A 362 -3.39 0.92 -8.91
N TYR A 363 -4.08 1.96 -8.45
CA TYR A 363 -5.03 1.88 -7.35
C TYR A 363 -6.44 2.12 -7.86
N HIS A 364 -7.30 1.12 -7.71
CA HIS A 364 -8.74 1.29 -7.89
C HIS A 364 -9.41 1.31 -6.55
N ARG A 365 -10.22 2.35 -6.31
CA ARG A 365 -11.03 2.46 -5.10
C ARG A 365 -12.49 2.40 -5.49
N SER A 366 -13.30 1.69 -4.69
CA SER A 366 -14.74 1.85 -4.81
C SER A 366 -15.13 3.26 -4.37
N SER A 367 -15.86 4.01 -5.19
CA SER A 367 -16.35 5.36 -4.86
C SER A 367 -17.22 5.42 -3.62
N GLN A 368 -17.90 4.31 -3.32
CA GLN A 368 -18.97 4.28 -2.35
C GLN A 368 -18.44 3.83 -1.01
N ARG A 369 -19.06 4.43 -0.01
CA ARG A 369 -18.75 4.21 1.39
C ARG A 369 -19.88 3.38 1.97
N PHE A 370 -19.60 2.09 2.16
CA PHE A 370 -20.53 1.14 2.74
C PHE A 370 -20.47 1.23 4.26
N TYR A 371 -21.56 0.88 4.92
CA TYR A 371 -21.54 0.54 6.34
C TYR A 371 -22.56 -0.57 6.60
N ILE A 372 -22.17 -1.52 7.45
CA ILE A 372 -23.00 -2.63 7.91
C ILE A 372 -23.14 -2.45 9.42
N PRO A 373 -24.30 -2.00 9.93
CA PRO A 373 -24.42 -1.59 11.33
C PRO A 373 -24.48 -2.75 12.31
N GLU A 374 -25.20 -3.83 12.02
CA GLU A 374 -25.42 -4.88 13.02
C GLU A 374 -24.38 -6.01 12.90
N PRO A 375 -23.74 -6.47 14.00
CA PRO A 375 -22.75 -7.55 13.97
C PRO A 375 -23.23 -8.87 13.36
N HIS A 376 -24.52 -9.18 13.52
CA HIS A 376 -25.17 -10.38 12.97
C HIS A 376 -26.10 -10.04 11.80
N ASP A 377 -25.84 -8.92 11.13
CA ASP A 377 -26.64 -8.53 9.98
C ASP A 377 -26.42 -9.53 8.83
N PRO A 378 -27.49 -9.98 8.16
CA PRO A 378 -27.33 -10.73 6.93
C PRO A 378 -26.75 -9.91 5.76
N ALA A 379 -26.50 -8.61 5.95
CA ALA A 379 -25.91 -7.75 4.95
C ALA A 379 -24.50 -8.21 4.55
N SER A 380 -24.20 -8.10 3.27
CA SER A 380 -22.92 -8.45 2.68
C SER A 380 -22.63 -7.57 1.47
N VAL A 381 -21.34 -7.42 1.15
CA VAL A 381 -20.90 -6.82 -0.11
C VAL A 381 -20.20 -7.89 -0.94
N PHE A 382 -20.68 -8.12 -2.14
CA PHE A 382 -20.03 -8.99 -3.11
C PHE A 382 -19.26 -8.16 -4.12
N LEU A 383 -18.04 -8.61 -4.45
CA LEU A 383 -17.21 -8.03 -5.49
C LEU A 383 -16.97 -9.06 -6.59
N VAL A 384 -17.33 -8.70 -7.81
CA VAL A 384 -17.01 -9.46 -9.02
C VAL A 384 -15.91 -8.72 -9.76
N GLY A 385 -14.67 -9.15 -9.61
CA GLY A 385 -13.50 -8.46 -10.16
C GLY A 385 -12.65 -9.34 -11.07
N ILE A 386 -11.55 -8.78 -11.54
CA ILE A 386 -10.62 -9.44 -12.45
C ILE A 386 -9.33 -9.74 -11.70
N ASN A 387 -8.86 -10.98 -11.78
CA ASN A 387 -7.52 -11.31 -11.30
C ASN A 387 -6.49 -10.90 -12.36
N HIS A 388 -5.94 -9.69 -12.27
CA HIS A 388 -5.00 -9.16 -13.26
C HIS A 388 -3.70 -9.95 -13.40
N THR A 389 -3.34 -10.81 -12.44
CA THR A 389 -2.19 -11.73 -12.62
C THR A 389 -2.50 -12.90 -13.56
N LYS A 390 -3.79 -13.18 -13.79
CA LYS A 390 -4.29 -14.26 -14.65
C LYS A 390 -5.06 -13.76 -15.86
N VAL A 391 -5.33 -12.46 -15.97
CA VAL A 391 -6.18 -11.89 -17.03
C VAL A 391 -5.65 -12.18 -18.43
N ALA A 392 -4.34 -12.37 -18.60
CA ALA A 392 -3.72 -12.77 -19.86
C ALA A 392 -4.30 -14.06 -20.48
N LYS A 393 -4.92 -14.93 -19.66
CA LYS A 393 -5.60 -16.13 -20.16
C LYS A 393 -6.93 -15.78 -20.84
N LEU A 394 -7.70 -14.87 -20.24
CA LEU A 394 -8.97 -14.34 -20.77
C LEU A 394 -8.74 -13.32 -21.90
N ASP A 395 -7.64 -12.58 -21.81
CA ASP A 395 -7.26 -11.53 -22.74
C ASP A 395 -5.76 -11.58 -23.00
N PRO A 396 -5.31 -12.31 -24.03
CA PRO A 396 -3.89 -12.48 -24.34
C PRO A 396 -3.10 -11.19 -24.61
N GLY A 397 -3.77 -10.06 -24.79
CA GLY A 397 -3.11 -8.76 -24.97
C GLY A 397 -3.01 -7.94 -23.69
N ALA A 398 -3.64 -8.38 -22.60
CA ALA A 398 -3.53 -7.73 -21.31
C ALA A 398 -2.10 -7.84 -20.74
N PRO A 399 -1.64 -6.84 -19.97
CA PRO A 399 -0.30 -6.85 -19.41
C PRO A 399 -0.09 -8.01 -18.43
N GLN A 400 1.15 -8.50 -18.37
CA GLN A 400 1.55 -9.46 -17.36
C GLN A 400 1.81 -8.73 -16.05
N ILE A 401 0.92 -8.89 -15.09
CA ILE A 401 0.99 -8.23 -13.78
C ILE A 401 1.76 -9.11 -12.79
N THR A 402 2.66 -8.50 -12.01
CA THR A 402 3.43 -9.21 -10.96
C THR A 402 2.59 -9.60 -9.77
N TYR A 403 1.73 -8.69 -9.31
CA TYR A 403 1.04 -8.81 -8.03
C TYR A 403 -0.24 -7.99 -8.04
N MET A 404 -1.28 -8.52 -7.39
CA MET A 404 -2.44 -7.72 -7.04
C MET A 404 -2.94 -8.05 -5.64
N SER A 405 -3.66 -7.09 -5.06
CA SER A 405 -4.36 -7.28 -3.79
C SER A 405 -5.69 -6.55 -3.79
N LEU A 406 -6.65 -7.12 -3.08
CA LEU A 406 -7.97 -6.55 -2.82
C LEU A 406 -8.12 -6.32 -1.32
N THR A 407 -8.23 -5.06 -0.93
CA THR A 407 -8.24 -4.67 0.48
C THR A 407 -9.53 -3.98 0.87
N LEU A 408 -10.13 -4.46 1.95
CA LEU A 408 -11.18 -3.76 2.68
C LEU A 408 -10.52 -2.72 3.58
N ASN A 409 -10.92 -1.45 3.47
CA ASN A 409 -10.33 -0.37 4.26
C ASN A 409 -11.37 0.29 5.14
N ASN A 410 -10.98 0.67 6.35
CA ASN A 410 -11.77 1.54 7.21
C ASN A 410 -11.63 2.97 6.68
N PHE A 411 -12.70 3.52 6.11
CA PHE A 411 -12.70 4.88 5.58
C PHE A 411 -12.57 5.92 6.69
N THR A 412 -13.29 5.72 7.80
CA THR A 412 -13.30 6.65 8.93
C THR A 412 -11.89 6.83 9.51
N ARG A 413 -11.11 5.75 9.56
CA ARG A 413 -9.79 5.71 10.22
C ARG A 413 -8.61 5.62 9.26
N GLY A 414 -8.86 5.53 7.97
CA GLY A 414 -7.85 5.65 6.93
C GLY A 414 -6.80 4.53 6.83
N PHE A 415 -7.16 3.26 7.07
CA PHE A 415 -6.23 2.12 6.97
C PHE A 415 -6.91 0.85 6.41
N GLY A 416 -6.11 -0.09 5.92
CA GLY A 416 -6.56 -1.40 5.42
C GLY A 416 -6.84 -2.38 6.57
N VAL A 417 -7.95 -3.10 6.54
CA VAL A 417 -8.43 -3.97 7.64
C VAL A 417 -8.20 -5.44 7.33
N ARG A 418 -8.55 -5.86 6.11
CA ARG A 418 -8.36 -7.21 5.58
C ARG A 418 -7.94 -7.11 4.13
N THR A 419 -7.09 -8.02 3.70
CA THR A 419 -6.64 -8.09 2.31
C THR A 419 -6.77 -9.52 1.80
N ARG A 420 -7.13 -9.67 0.53
CA ARG A 420 -6.97 -10.89 -0.26
C ARG A 420 -5.92 -10.68 -1.33
N LEU A 421 -5.04 -11.65 -1.47
CA LEU A 421 -3.98 -11.68 -2.48
C LEU A 421 -4.49 -12.38 -3.75
N ASP A 422 -3.86 -12.07 -4.86
CA ASP A 422 -4.10 -12.66 -6.18
C ASP A 422 -4.37 -14.17 -6.18
N HIS A 423 -3.55 -14.96 -5.46
CA HIS A 423 -3.70 -16.42 -5.42
C HIS A 423 -4.85 -16.90 -4.52
N GLU A 424 -5.28 -16.10 -3.53
CA GLU A 424 -6.45 -16.41 -2.70
C GLU A 424 -7.78 -16.13 -3.44
N LEU A 425 -7.71 -15.41 -4.56
CA LEU A 425 -8.86 -15.12 -5.42
C LEU A 425 -9.11 -16.21 -6.48
N GLU A 426 -8.09 -17.04 -6.76
CA GLU A 426 -8.16 -18.17 -7.71
C GLU A 426 -9.20 -19.19 -7.26
N GLY A 427 -9.89 -19.83 -8.22
CA GLY A 427 -10.96 -20.80 -7.97
C GLY A 427 -12.28 -20.24 -7.40
N SER A 428 -12.35 -18.94 -7.08
CA SER A 428 -13.56 -18.37 -6.47
C SER A 428 -14.78 -18.52 -7.37
N LEU A 429 -14.64 -18.34 -8.69
CA LEU A 429 -15.75 -18.48 -9.62
C LEU A 429 -16.34 -19.91 -9.62
N GLU A 430 -15.49 -20.95 -9.65
CA GLU A 430 -15.90 -22.37 -9.59
C GLU A 430 -16.54 -22.74 -8.25
N TYR A 431 -16.23 -22.01 -7.18
CA TYR A 431 -16.88 -22.21 -5.88
C TYR A 431 -18.34 -21.73 -5.90
N TRP A 432 -18.57 -20.54 -6.46
CA TRP A 432 -19.91 -19.93 -6.49
C TRP A 432 -20.83 -20.56 -7.54
N PHE A 433 -20.27 -20.97 -8.68
CA PHE A 433 -21.05 -21.48 -9.80
C PHE A 433 -20.50 -22.82 -10.27
N ASP A 434 -21.40 -23.73 -10.62
CA ASP A 434 -21.01 -24.78 -11.55
C ASP A 434 -20.70 -24.09 -12.89
N PRO A 435 -19.54 -24.32 -13.54
CA PRO A 435 -19.27 -23.75 -14.85
C PRO A 435 -20.37 -24.04 -15.89
N GLU A 436 -21.14 -25.13 -15.72
CA GLU A 436 -22.29 -25.46 -16.58
C GLU A 436 -23.53 -24.58 -16.33
N ASP A 437 -23.64 -23.94 -15.15
CA ASP A 437 -24.75 -23.07 -14.76
C ASP A 437 -24.55 -21.61 -15.21
N LEU A 438 -23.36 -21.27 -15.68
CA LEU A 438 -23.08 -19.93 -16.19
C LEU A 438 -23.78 -19.73 -17.55
N PRO A 439 -24.22 -18.50 -17.88
CA PRO A 439 -24.96 -18.22 -19.11
C PRO A 439 -24.27 -18.79 -20.37
N GLU A 440 -25.02 -19.28 -21.38
CA GLU A 440 -24.41 -19.92 -22.57
C GLU A 440 -23.48 -18.97 -23.37
N ASP A 441 -23.66 -17.66 -23.26
CA ASP A 441 -22.77 -16.63 -23.81
C ASP A 441 -21.49 -16.42 -22.99
N PHE A 442 -21.44 -16.98 -21.79
CA PHE A 442 -20.28 -17.07 -20.90
C PHE A 442 -19.42 -18.29 -21.24
N ASN A 443 -18.84 -18.32 -22.44
CA ASN A 443 -17.91 -19.37 -22.86
C ASN A 443 -16.50 -19.08 -22.35
N LEU A 444 -16.29 -19.21 -21.04
CA LEU A 444 -14.95 -19.22 -20.45
C LEU A 444 -14.36 -20.63 -20.49
N GLY A 445 -13.15 -20.75 -21.02
CA GLY A 445 -12.37 -21.97 -20.87
C GLY A 445 -12.03 -22.18 -19.39
N LYS A 446 -11.81 -23.45 -18.99
CA LYS A 446 -11.42 -23.79 -17.62
C LYS A 446 -10.23 -22.97 -17.12
N ASP A 447 -9.24 -22.75 -17.99
CA ASP A 447 -8.05 -21.98 -17.62
C ASP A 447 -8.33 -20.48 -17.43
N GLU A 448 -9.43 -19.95 -17.99
CA GLU A 448 -9.85 -18.54 -17.90
C GLU A 448 -10.68 -18.25 -16.63
N LEU A 449 -11.15 -19.27 -15.91
CA LEU A 449 -12.00 -19.09 -14.72
C LEU A 449 -11.27 -18.34 -13.61
N ASP A 450 -9.96 -18.59 -13.44
CA ASP A 450 -9.13 -17.86 -12.46
C ASP A 450 -8.88 -16.39 -12.82
N SER A 451 -9.24 -15.94 -14.03
CA SER A 451 -9.14 -14.54 -14.43
C SER A 451 -10.24 -13.67 -13.83
N ILE A 452 -11.31 -14.26 -13.28
CA ILE A 452 -12.44 -13.55 -12.67
C ILE A 452 -12.61 -14.07 -11.25
N TYR A 453 -12.79 -13.15 -10.30
CA TYR A 453 -13.06 -13.52 -8.92
C TYR A 453 -14.42 -13.06 -8.44
N VAL A 454 -14.96 -13.80 -7.47
CA VAL A 454 -16.14 -13.41 -6.69
C VAL A 454 -15.84 -13.55 -5.21
N VAL A 455 -15.80 -12.43 -4.50
CA VAL A 455 -15.49 -12.40 -3.06
C VAL A 455 -16.63 -11.72 -2.31
N GLN A 456 -17.02 -12.31 -1.19
CA GLN A 456 -18.00 -11.77 -0.26
C GLN A 456 -17.27 -11.11 0.92
N PHE A 457 -17.72 -9.93 1.34
CA PHE A 457 -17.31 -9.29 2.59
C PHE A 457 -18.52 -9.13 3.49
N ALA A 458 -18.42 -9.63 4.72
CA ALA A 458 -19.53 -9.63 5.68
C ALA A 458 -19.01 -9.51 7.11
N ARG A 459 -19.91 -9.19 8.05
CA ARG A 459 -19.62 -9.32 9.49
C ARG A 459 -19.78 -10.74 10.01
N ASP A 460 -20.59 -11.53 9.31
CA ASP A 460 -20.86 -12.92 9.64
C ASP A 460 -20.96 -13.71 8.34
N CYS A 461 -19.91 -14.47 8.04
CA CYS A 461 -19.87 -15.30 6.84
C CYS A 461 -20.81 -16.51 6.89
N SER A 462 -21.42 -16.81 8.04
CA SER A 462 -22.37 -17.91 8.20
C SER A 462 -23.78 -17.58 7.69
N VAL A 463 -24.10 -16.30 7.45
CA VAL A 463 -25.43 -15.88 6.98
C VAL A 463 -25.81 -16.55 5.67
N PHE A 464 -24.88 -16.54 4.72
CA PHE A 464 -25.00 -17.28 3.48
C PHE A 464 -24.41 -18.66 3.75
N ASN A 465 -25.07 -19.49 4.57
CA ASN A 465 -24.49 -20.74 5.03
C ASN A 465 -24.39 -21.75 3.87
N TRP A 466 -23.26 -21.72 3.16
CA TRP A 466 -22.94 -22.64 2.06
C TRP A 466 -22.58 -24.06 2.53
N GLU A 467 -22.52 -24.29 3.85
CA GLU A 467 -22.32 -25.63 4.42
C GLU A 467 -23.37 -26.64 3.92
N ASP A 468 -24.58 -26.19 3.57
CA ASP A 468 -25.61 -27.06 3.00
C ASP A 468 -25.27 -27.55 1.58
N ARG A 469 -24.45 -26.80 0.81
CA ARG A 469 -24.02 -27.20 -0.54
C ARG A 469 -22.67 -27.92 -0.55
N TYR A 470 -21.73 -27.52 0.31
CA TYR A 470 -20.34 -28.02 0.26
C TYR A 470 -19.78 -28.58 1.58
N GLY A 471 -20.50 -28.44 2.70
CA GLY A 471 -20.08 -28.99 4.00
C GLY A 471 -18.83 -28.36 4.60
N ALA A 472 -18.47 -27.14 4.21
CA ALA A 472 -17.31 -26.40 4.71
C ALA A 472 -17.58 -24.87 4.74
N PRO A 473 -16.84 -24.11 5.57
CA PRO A 473 -16.89 -22.65 5.57
C PRO A 473 -16.52 -22.07 4.20
N ASN A 474 -17.15 -20.95 3.83
CA ASN A 474 -16.89 -20.27 2.57
C ASN A 474 -15.48 -19.66 2.54
N PRO A 475 -14.51 -20.20 1.75
CA PRO A 475 -13.16 -19.68 1.72
C PRO A 475 -13.07 -18.31 1.02
N TYR A 476 -14.08 -17.93 0.24
CA TYR A 476 -14.18 -16.67 -0.48
C TYR A 476 -15.11 -15.66 0.20
N CYS A 477 -15.48 -15.92 1.45
CA CYS A 477 -16.02 -14.90 2.34
C CYS A 477 -14.91 -14.35 3.24
N VAL A 478 -14.87 -13.02 3.36
CA VAL A 478 -13.96 -12.30 4.23
C VAL A 478 -14.80 -11.70 5.35
N GLU A 479 -14.68 -12.31 6.52
CA GLU A 479 -15.25 -11.77 7.73
C GLU A 479 -14.39 -10.61 8.23
N PHE A 480 -15.02 -9.51 8.59
CA PHE A 480 -14.33 -8.37 9.19
C PHE A 480 -14.88 -8.06 10.58
N ASP A 481 -13.95 -8.03 11.53
CA ASP A 481 -14.25 -7.84 12.94
C ASP A 481 -14.58 -6.37 13.25
N ASP A 482 -15.27 -6.18 14.38
CA ASP A 482 -15.30 -4.91 15.07
C ASP A 482 -14.02 -4.70 15.89
N GLY A 483 -13.71 -3.44 16.20
CA GLY A 483 -12.57 -3.10 17.06
C GLY A 483 -11.70 -1.96 16.53
N ILE A 484 -10.56 -1.76 17.19
CA ILE A 484 -9.65 -0.63 16.95
C ILE A 484 -9.01 -0.73 15.55
N VAL A 485 -8.60 -1.94 15.16
CA VAL A 485 -8.04 -2.23 13.83
C VAL A 485 -9.07 -2.88 12.88
N GLY A 486 -10.36 -2.81 13.22
CA GLY A 486 -11.48 -3.37 12.49
C GLY A 486 -12.38 -2.32 11.83
N ILE A 487 -13.64 -2.68 11.59
CA ILE A 487 -14.69 -1.75 11.12
C ILE A 487 -15.81 -1.75 12.16
N CYS A 488 -15.93 -0.68 12.94
CA CYS A 488 -17.04 -0.55 13.89
C CYS A 488 -18.39 -0.45 13.14
N PRO A 489 -19.53 -0.80 13.76
CA PRO A 489 -20.89 -0.68 13.20
C PRO A 489 -21.17 0.54 12.33
N LEU A 490 -20.74 1.72 12.79
CA LEU A 490 -21.00 2.99 12.12
C LEU A 490 -19.83 3.46 11.25
N ASP A 491 -18.73 2.70 11.23
CA ASP A 491 -17.61 3.03 10.36
C ASP A 491 -17.99 2.76 8.92
N LYS A 492 -17.60 3.71 8.08
CA LYS A 492 -17.67 3.54 6.65
C LYS A 492 -16.47 2.73 6.19
N PHE A 493 -16.65 1.96 5.15
CA PHE A 493 -15.56 1.24 4.49
C PHE A 493 -15.66 1.32 2.98
N TRP A 494 -14.52 1.09 2.33
CA TRP A 494 -14.41 0.95 0.89
C TRP A 494 -13.50 -0.21 0.55
N PHE A 495 -13.38 -0.49 -0.74
CA PHE A 495 -12.42 -1.44 -1.28
C PHE A 495 -11.32 -0.72 -2.03
N THR A 496 -10.09 -1.19 -1.90
CA THR A 496 -8.95 -0.76 -2.69
C THR A 496 -8.33 -1.98 -3.35
N GLU A 497 -8.38 -2.03 -4.67
CA GLU A 497 -7.62 -2.96 -5.48
C GLU A 497 -6.30 -2.30 -5.87
N ARG A 498 -5.20 -3.01 -5.66
CA ARG A 498 -3.85 -2.56 -6.04
C ARG A 498 -3.31 -3.53 -7.07
N VAL A 499 -2.90 -3.02 -8.23
CA VAL A 499 -2.38 -3.82 -9.35
C VAL A 499 -0.97 -3.33 -9.66
N TYR A 500 0.02 -4.17 -9.39
CA TYR A 500 1.43 -3.80 -9.39
C TYR A 500 2.18 -4.35 -10.60
N LEU A 501 3.03 -3.48 -11.16
CA LEU A 501 4.01 -3.73 -12.21
C LEU A 501 3.50 -4.58 -13.38
N ASN A 502 3.39 -3.95 -14.54
CA ASN A 502 3.51 -4.65 -15.80
C ASN A 502 4.97 -5.15 -15.93
N GLN A 503 5.15 -6.47 -15.96
CA GLN A 503 6.45 -7.13 -16.05
C GLN A 503 7.26 -6.75 -17.30
N THR A 504 6.58 -6.28 -18.35
CA THR A 504 7.24 -5.87 -19.60
C THR A 504 7.77 -4.44 -19.52
N SER A 505 6.97 -3.50 -19.00
CA SER A 505 7.36 -2.08 -18.95
C SER A 505 8.11 -1.71 -17.67
N GLY A 506 7.98 -2.51 -16.60
CA GLY A 506 8.48 -2.14 -15.27
C GLY A 506 7.62 -1.08 -14.57
N THR A 507 6.47 -0.69 -15.13
CA THR A 507 5.63 0.38 -14.56
C THR A 507 4.24 -0.09 -14.20
N ALA A 508 3.47 0.78 -13.55
CA ALA A 508 2.06 0.57 -13.32
C ALA A 508 1.33 0.30 -14.65
N PRO A 509 0.43 -0.69 -14.72
CA PRO A 509 -0.36 -0.93 -15.94
C PRO A 509 -1.15 0.31 -16.36
N ALA A 510 -1.59 0.39 -17.62
CA ALA A 510 -2.44 1.50 -18.03
C ALA A 510 -3.79 1.46 -17.30
N GLN A 511 -4.36 2.65 -17.05
CA GLN A 511 -5.72 2.77 -16.50
C GLN A 511 -6.77 2.03 -17.34
N THR A 512 -6.54 1.91 -18.65
CA THR A 512 -7.41 1.21 -19.61
C THR A 512 -7.33 -0.30 -19.52
N SER A 513 -6.26 -0.84 -18.94
CA SER A 513 -6.00 -2.29 -18.84
C SER A 513 -6.27 -2.84 -17.45
N VAL A 514 -6.65 -1.96 -16.51
CA VAL A 514 -7.14 -2.35 -15.21
C VAL A 514 -8.67 -2.26 -15.20
N TYR A 515 -9.27 -3.30 -14.64
CA TYR A 515 -10.70 -3.60 -14.72
C TYR A 515 -11.24 -3.58 -13.30
N PRO A 516 -11.87 -2.47 -12.86
CA PRO A 516 -12.34 -2.35 -11.50
C PRO A 516 -13.46 -3.38 -11.24
N PRO A 517 -13.60 -3.85 -9.99
CA PRO A 517 -14.64 -4.80 -9.63
C PRO A 517 -16.03 -4.19 -9.81
N LEU A 518 -17.02 -5.02 -10.14
CA LEU A 518 -18.43 -4.71 -10.00
C LEU A 518 -18.85 -5.01 -8.56
N THR A 519 -19.58 -4.09 -7.93
CA THR A 519 -19.92 -4.18 -6.51
C THR A 519 -21.42 -4.36 -6.33
N LEU A 520 -21.80 -5.37 -5.53
CA LEU A 520 -23.19 -5.67 -5.19
C LEU A 520 -23.35 -5.64 -3.68
N GLY A 521 -24.09 -4.66 -3.18
CA GLY A 521 -24.58 -4.67 -1.81
C GLY A 521 -25.81 -5.57 -1.69
N VAL A 522 -25.86 -6.43 -0.68
CA VAL A 522 -26.97 -7.36 -0.43
C VAL A 522 -27.41 -7.24 1.03
N GLY A 523 -28.72 -7.26 1.27
CA GLY A 523 -29.31 -7.30 2.62
C GLY A 523 -30.10 -6.04 3.00
N PRO A 524 -30.90 -6.09 4.08
CA PRO A 524 -31.88 -5.06 4.42
C PRO A 524 -31.28 -3.81 5.08
N SER A 525 -30.10 -3.91 5.69
CA SER A 525 -29.46 -2.79 6.38
C SER A 525 -28.30 -2.17 5.60
N ILE A 526 -27.90 -2.79 4.48
CA ILE A 526 -26.78 -2.28 3.70
C ILE A 526 -27.12 -0.89 3.20
N SER A 527 -26.27 0.04 3.57
CA SER A 527 -26.42 1.44 3.22
C SER A 527 -25.12 1.94 2.65
N PHE A 528 -25.23 2.82 1.67
CA PHE A 528 -24.10 3.45 1.04
C PHE A 528 -24.37 4.95 0.94
N VAL A 529 -23.30 5.72 1.07
CA VAL A 529 -23.33 7.13 0.76
C VAL A 529 -22.60 7.29 -0.55
N ASP A 530 -23.28 7.82 -1.56
CA ASP A 530 -22.61 8.27 -2.77
C ASP A 530 -21.68 9.40 -2.35
N ALA A 531 -20.37 9.17 -2.48
CA ALA A 531 -19.41 10.22 -2.30
C ALA A 531 -19.52 11.10 -3.54
N GLY A 532 -20.54 11.98 -3.58
CA GLY A 532 -20.61 13.01 -4.60
C GLY A 532 -19.23 13.66 -4.74
N LEU A 533 -18.80 13.93 -5.97
CA LEU A 533 -17.47 14.31 -6.50
C LEU A 533 -16.48 15.14 -5.62
N ALA A 534 -16.84 15.57 -4.43
CA ALA A 534 -15.97 16.03 -3.35
C ALA A 534 -15.08 14.92 -2.75
N VAL A 535 -14.62 13.96 -3.56
CA VAL A 535 -13.43 13.14 -3.24
C VAL A 535 -12.22 13.89 -3.79
N GLY A 536 -11.97 15.07 -3.23
CA GLY A 536 -10.75 15.82 -3.48
C GLY A 536 -9.64 15.22 -2.64
N GLY A 537 -9.05 14.13 -3.14
CA GLY A 537 -7.92 13.42 -2.53
C GLY A 537 -8.15 13.06 -1.06
N TRP A 538 -7.10 12.55 -0.43
CA TRP A 538 -7.09 12.63 1.02
C TRP A 538 -6.78 14.07 1.38
N THR A 539 -7.78 14.91 1.62
CA THR A 539 -7.50 16.06 2.47
C THR A 539 -7.21 15.51 3.86
N LEU A 540 -5.95 15.14 4.11
CA LEU A 540 -5.38 14.93 5.45
C LEU A 540 -5.50 16.20 6.31
N SER A 541 -5.99 17.29 5.72
CA SER A 541 -6.40 18.53 6.38
C SER A 541 -7.84 18.56 6.87
N ASP A 542 -8.67 17.54 6.63
CA ASP A 542 -9.86 17.39 7.49
C ASP A 542 -9.27 17.11 8.87
N PRO A 543 -9.39 18.04 9.85
CA PRO A 543 -8.86 17.79 11.17
C PRO A 543 -9.44 16.45 11.63
N PRO A 544 -8.65 15.60 12.33
CA PRO A 544 -9.20 14.40 12.93
C PRO A 544 -10.51 14.81 13.58
N GLN A 545 -11.62 14.21 13.13
CA GLN A 545 -12.91 14.41 13.79
C GLN A 545 -12.58 14.25 15.27
N PRO A 546 -12.90 15.25 16.13
CA PRO A 546 -12.40 15.27 17.50
C PRO A 546 -12.60 13.89 18.08
N ALA A 547 -11.51 13.29 18.58
CA ALA A 547 -11.51 11.93 19.13
C ALA A 547 -12.85 11.74 19.84
N PRO A 548 -13.70 10.81 19.38
CA PRO A 548 -15.13 10.83 19.67
C PRO A 548 -15.32 11.08 21.16
N SER A 549 -15.89 12.24 21.50
CA SER A 549 -15.95 12.75 22.88
C SER A 549 -16.32 11.64 23.87
N GLU A 550 -15.34 11.11 24.59
CA GLU A 550 -15.40 10.08 25.66
C GLU A 550 -16.45 8.94 25.53
N GLY A 551 -17.05 8.66 24.36
CA GLY A 551 -18.29 7.87 24.31
C GLY A 551 -18.55 7.03 23.06
N TYR A 552 -17.75 7.15 21.99
CA TYR A 552 -17.83 6.25 20.81
C TYR A 552 -16.50 5.54 20.54
N TRP A 553 -15.76 5.19 21.59
CA TRP A 553 -14.94 4.01 21.44
C TRP A 553 -15.89 2.86 21.10
N CYS A 554 -15.49 1.96 20.20
CA CYS A 554 -15.99 0.59 20.20
C CYS A 554 -15.67 0.06 21.61
N SER A 555 -16.49 0.43 22.60
CA SER A 555 -16.37 -0.10 23.93
C SER A 555 -16.59 -1.58 23.70
N PRO A 556 -15.59 -2.45 23.96
CA PRO A 556 -15.88 -3.87 24.06
C PRO A 556 -17.01 -3.93 25.07
N GLY A 557 -18.22 -4.29 24.63
CA GLY A 557 -19.45 -4.00 25.36
C GLY A 557 -19.31 -4.36 26.83
N GLY A 558 -19.06 -3.36 27.67
CA GLY A 558 -18.93 -3.52 29.10
C GLY A 558 -20.32 -3.73 29.65
N GLY A 559 -20.65 -4.97 30.00
CA GLY A 559 -21.82 -5.33 30.79
C GLY A 559 -21.38 -6.06 32.05
N GLY A 560 -21.80 -5.54 33.21
CA GLY A 560 -21.63 -6.18 34.53
C GLY A 560 -22.67 -7.23 34.87
#